data_AF-A0A851Y1Z0-F1
#
_entry.id   AF-A0A851Y1Z0-F1
#
_cell.length_a   1.000
_cell.length_b   1.000
_cell.length_c   1.000
_cell.angle_alpha   90.00
_cell.angle_beta   90.00
_cell.angle_gamma   90.00
#
_symmetry.space_group_name_H-M   'P 1'
#
loop_
_entity.id
_entity.type
_entity.pdbx_description
1 polymer ?
#
loop_
_entity_poly.entity_id
_entity_poly.type
_entity_poly.pdbx_seq_one_letter_code
_entity_poly.pdbx_strand_id
1 'polypeptide(L)'
;PDSSRTDYNYVMENLFLYVISTLELMVAEDYMIVYLNGATPRSRMPGLGWMKKCYQMIDRRLRKNLKSFIIVHPSWFIRTILAVTRPFISSKFSSKIQYVNTLAELREMIPMEYVHIPDSIVK
;
A
#
# COMPACT_ATOMS: atom_id res chain seq x y z
N PRO A 1 5.17 -6.96 9.87
CA PRO A 1 5.56 -7.52 11.21
C PRO A 1 4.30 -8.00 11.93
N ASP A 2 4.40 -8.97 12.84
CA ASP A 2 3.25 -9.43 13.63
C ASP A 2 2.92 -8.45 14.77
N SER A 3 1.64 -8.18 15.00
CA SER A 3 1.12 -7.23 16.00
C SER A 3 1.31 -7.67 17.44
N SER A 4 1.62 -8.96 17.68
CA SER A 4 1.92 -9.48 19.03
C SER A 4 3.28 -9.05 19.57
N ARG A 5 4.15 -8.47 18.73
CA ARG A 5 5.49 -8.04 19.14
C ARG A 5 5.45 -6.82 20.04
N THR A 6 6.33 -6.79 21.03
CA THR A 6 6.48 -5.66 21.98
C THR A 6 6.98 -4.38 21.30
N ASP A 7 7.78 -4.51 20.23
CA ASP A 7 8.34 -3.41 19.44
C ASP A 7 7.51 -3.07 18.19
N TYR A 8 6.27 -3.58 18.07
CA TYR A 8 5.46 -3.46 16.86
C TYR A 8 5.36 -2.04 16.32
N ASN A 9 5.06 -1.06 17.20
CA ASN A 9 4.92 0.34 16.80
C ASN A 9 6.22 0.90 16.24
N TYR A 10 7.36 0.63 16.90
CA TYR A 10 8.67 1.05 16.44
C TYR A 10 8.98 0.46 15.06
N VAL A 11 8.76 -0.85 14.86
CA VAL A 11 9.02 -1.50 13.57
C VAL A 11 8.12 -0.93 12.47
N MET A 12 6.84 -0.72 12.76
CA MET A 12 5.90 -0.18 11.78
C MET A 12 6.20 1.28 11.42
N GLU A 13 6.64 2.11 12.36
CA GLU A 13 7.07 3.48 12.08
C GLU A 13 8.34 3.52 11.22
N ASN A 14 9.35 2.71 11.54
CA ASN A 14 10.56 2.63 10.72
C ASN A 14 10.30 2.04 9.33
N LEU A 15 9.40 1.06 9.21
CA LEU A 15 8.97 0.53 7.91
C LEU A 15 8.30 1.64 7.08
N PHE A 16 7.42 2.44 7.70
CA PHE A 16 6.81 3.56 7.01
C PHE A 16 7.85 4.58 6.54
N LEU A 17 8.79 4.97 7.41
CA LEU A 17 9.86 5.90 7.06
C LEU A 17 10.74 5.36 5.92
N TYR A 18 11.10 4.08 5.96
CA TYR A 18 11.85 3.43 4.88
C TYR A 18 11.12 3.52 3.53
N VAL A 19 9.81 3.25 3.52
CA VAL A 19 8.99 3.37 2.29
C VAL A 19 8.98 4.81 1.80
N ILE A 20 8.77 5.79 2.69
CA ILE A 20 8.76 7.21 2.33
C ILE A 20 10.12 7.64 1.75
N SER A 21 11.22 7.34 2.43
CA SER A 21 12.56 7.67 1.96
C SER A 21 12.88 7.03 0.60
N THR A 22 12.37 5.82 0.34
CA THR A 22 12.51 5.17 -0.97
C THR A 22 11.70 5.91 -2.04
N LEU A 23 10.45 6.29 -1.75
CA LEU A 23 9.61 7.04 -2.69
C LEU A 23 10.15 8.45 -2.97
N GLU A 24 10.83 9.08 -2.00
CA GLU A 24 11.48 10.37 -2.17
C GLU A 24 12.58 10.34 -3.24
N LEU A 25 13.25 9.20 -3.44
CA LEU A 25 14.23 9.04 -4.52
C LEU A 25 13.56 8.99 -5.90
N MET A 26 12.30 8.57 -5.97
CA MET A 26 11.53 8.43 -7.23
C MET A 26 10.65 9.66 -7.53
N VAL A 27 10.57 10.62 -6.62
CA VAL A 27 9.59 11.72 -6.67
C VAL A 27 9.81 12.74 -7.79
N ALA A 28 10.93 12.67 -8.49
CA ALA A 28 11.16 13.48 -9.69
C ALA A 28 10.19 13.08 -10.83
N GLU A 29 9.66 11.86 -10.79
CA GLU A 29 8.82 11.31 -11.84
C GLU A 29 7.48 10.82 -11.27
N ASP A 30 6.56 10.52 -12.17
CA ASP A 30 5.32 9.86 -11.81
C ASP A 30 5.57 8.37 -11.57
N TYR A 31 4.99 7.82 -10.50
CA TYR A 31 5.23 6.43 -10.11
C TYR A 31 3.92 5.69 -9.77
N MET A 32 3.97 4.37 -9.77
CA MET A 32 2.87 3.50 -9.36
C MET A 32 3.31 2.66 -8.17
N ILE A 33 2.41 2.42 -7.22
CA ILE A 33 2.65 1.49 -6.12
C ILE A 33 1.81 0.24 -6.36
N VAL A 34 2.45 -0.92 -6.33
CA VAL A 34 1.78 -2.24 -6.33
C VAL A 34 1.93 -2.84 -4.93
N TYR A 35 0.82 -2.97 -4.22
CA TYR A 35 0.76 -3.61 -2.91
C TYR A 35 0.20 -5.03 -3.03
N LEU A 36 1.10 -6.00 -2.85
CA LEU A 36 0.80 -7.42 -2.87
C LEU A 36 0.28 -7.83 -1.49
N ASN A 37 -1.04 -7.94 -1.34
CA ASN A 37 -1.67 -8.25 -0.06
C ASN A 37 -1.78 -9.77 0.21
N GLY A 38 -1.58 -10.60 -0.81
CA GLY A 38 -1.83 -12.05 -0.78
C GLY A 38 -1.30 -12.75 0.48
N ALA A 39 -2.20 -13.44 1.16
CA ALA A 39 -1.96 -14.20 2.39
C ALA A 39 -1.46 -13.41 3.63
N THR A 40 -1.60 -12.08 3.68
CA THR A 40 -1.24 -11.33 4.89
C THR A 40 -2.24 -11.61 6.03
N PRO A 41 -1.83 -12.25 7.14
CA PRO A 41 -2.71 -12.48 8.28
C PRO A 41 -3.13 -11.15 8.90
N ARG A 42 -4.31 -11.10 9.54
CA ARG A 42 -4.80 -9.89 10.21
C ARG A 42 -3.82 -9.34 11.26
N SER A 43 -3.08 -10.21 11.95
CA SER A 43 -2.05 -9.81 12.91
C SER A 43 -0.90 -9.02 12.27
N ARG A 44 -0.73 -9.08 10.95
CA ARG A 44 0.34 -8.36 10.24
C ARG A 44 -0.15 -7.10 9.52
N MET A 45 -1.43 -6.79 9.63
CA MET A 45 -2.04 -5.64 8.97
C MET A 45 -2.07 -4.42 9.90
N PRO A 46 -1.74 -3.21 9.40
CA PRO A 46 -1.85 -2.01 10.20
C PRO A 46 -3.31 -1.71 10.59
N GLY A 47 -3.49 -1.11 11.76
CA GLY A 47 -4.80 -0.63 12.21
C GLY A 47 -5.21 0.70 11.56
N LEU A 48 -6.47 1.10 11.77
CA LEU A 48 -7.05 2.32 11.22
C LEU A 48 -6.25 3.59 11.60
N GLY A 49 -5.87 3.71 12.88
CA GLY A 49 -5.13 4.87 13.38
C GLY A 49 -3.75 5.02 12.72
N TRP A 50 -3.06 3.90 12.50
CA TRP A 50 -1.78 3.90 11.80
C TRP A 50 -1.97 4.32 10.33
N MET A 51 -2.96 3.77 9.62
CA MET A 51 -3.25 4.13 8.23
C MET A 51 -3.55 5.62 8.07
N LYS A 52 -4.35 6.19 8.99
CA LYS A 52 -4.63 7.63 9.01
C LYS A 52 -3.36 8.46 9.24
N LYS A 53 -2.56 8.11 10.25
CA LYS A 53 -1.30 8.80 10.58
C LYS A 53 -0.32 8.73 9.41
N CYS A 54 -0.16 7.56 8.79
CA CYS A 54 0.67 7.36 7.61
C CYS A 54 0.24 8.30 6.48
N TYR A 55 -1.04 8.31 6.10
CA TYR A 55 -1.50 9.21 5.04
C TYR A 55 -1.23 10.70 5.34
N GLN A 56 -1.36 11.11 6.61
CA GLN A 56 -1.07 12.48 7.04
C GLN A 56 0.43 12.83 6.97
N MET A 57 1.30 11.85 7.22
CA MET A 57 2.75 12.01 7.14
C MET A 57 3.28 11.95 5.70
N ILE A 58 2.52 11.39 4.74
CA ILE A 58 2.95 11.38 3.34
C ILE A 58 2.95 12.82 2.80
N ASP A 59 4.12 13.22 2.32
CA ASP A 59 4.30 14.53 1.74
C ASP A 59 3.38 14.79 0.55
N ARG A 60 2.96 16.06 0.37
CA ARG A 60 2.02 16.43 -0.70
C ARG A 60 2.58 16.07 -2.08
N ARG A 61 3.89 16.21 -2.26
CA ARG A 61 4.60 15.91 -3.51
C ARG A 61 4.48 14.43 -3.87
N LEU A 62 4.80 13.54 -2.93
CA LEU A 62 4.65 12.09 -3.10
C LEU A 62 3.22 11.71 -3.50
N ARG A 63 2.21 12.28 -2.83
CA ARG A 63 0.79 12.03 -3.17
C ARG A 63 0.39 12.50 -4.57
N LYS A 64 1.03 13.55 -5.10
CA LYS A 64 0.72 14.07 -6.44
C LYS A 64 1.27 13.17 -7.54
N ASN A 65 2.55 12.82 -7.44
CA ASN A 65 3.30 12.00 -8.40
C ASN A 65 2.86 10.53 -8.44
N LEU A 66 2.19 10.03 -7.41
CA LEU A 66 1.56 8.71 -7.45
C LEU A 66 0.47 8.67 -8.54
N LYS A 67 0.64 7.88 -9.60
CA LYS A 67 -0.37 7.67 -10.65
C LYS A 67 -1.45 6.70 -10.23
N SER A 68 -1.05 5.53 -9.73
CA SER A 68 -1.96 4.47 -9.28
C SER A 68 -1.41 3.77 -8.05
N PHE A 69 -2.32 3.37 -7.18
CA PHE A 69 -2.07 2.50 -6.04
C PHE A 69 -2.86 1.20 -6.21
N ILE A 70 -2.21 0.19 -6.77
CA ILE A 70 -2.81 -1.09 -7.12
C ILE A 70 -2.66 -2.04 -5.95
N ILE A 71 -3.77 -2.57 -5.44
CA ILE A 71 -3.81 -3.56 -4.36
C ILE A 71 -4.20 -4.90 -4.96
N VAL A 72 -3.25 -5.85 -4.92
CA VAL A 72 -3.37 -7.18 -5.51
C VAL A 72 -3.76 -8.19 -4.43
N HIS A 73 -4.74 -9.04 -4.73
CA HIS A 73 -5.37 -9.97 -3.80
C HIS A 73 -5.85 -9.29 -2.50
N PRO A 74 -6.67 -8.22 -2.60
CA PRO A 74 -7.15 -7.48 -1.42
C PRO A 74 -7.99 -8.36 -0.51
N SER A 75 -7.59 -8.48 0.76
CA SER A 75 -8.40 -9.09 1.81
C SER A 75 -9.64 -8.25 2.13
N TRP A 76 -10.65 -8.87 2.73
CA TRP A 76 -11.81 -8.13 3.24
C TRP A 76 -11.38 -7.04 4.25
N PHE A 77 -10.37 -7.33 5.07
CA PHE A 77 -9.87 -6.41 6.08
C PHE A 77 -9.33 -5.10 5.48
N ILE A 78 -8.46 -5.18 4.46
CA ILE A 78 -7.90 -3.96 3.83
C ILE A 78 -8.99 -3.16 3.11
N ARG A 79 -9.95 -3.83 2.47
CA ARG A 79 -11.11 -3.17 1.84
C ARG A 79 -11.91 -2.38 2.87
N THR A 80 -12.20 -2.96 4.02
CA THR A 80 -12.93 -2.31 5.12
C THR A 80 -12.15 -1.14 5.71
N ILE A 81 -10.85 -1.30 5.98
CA ILE A 81 -10.01 -0.20 6.49
C ILE A 81 -9.98 0.96 5.49
N LEU A 82 -9.77 0.69 4.20
CA LEU A 82 -9.73 1.74 3.17
C LEU A 82 -11.09 2.43 3.01
N ALA A 83 -12.20 1.68 3.13
CA ALA A 83 -13.53 2.28 3.14
C ALA A 83 -13.76 3.22 4.34
N VAL A 84 -13.34 2.80 5.54
CA VAL A 84 -13.50 3.60 6.77
C VAL A 84 -12.54 4.79 6.83
N THR A 85 -11.33 4.67 6.26
CA THR A 85 -10.37 5.79 6.17
C THR A 85 -10.70 6.79 5.06
N ARG A 86 -11.56 6.43 4.10
CA ARG A 86 -11.90 7.25 2.92
C ARG A 86 -12.27 8.71 3.25
N PRO A 87 -13.04 9.04 4.32
CA PRO A 87 -13.36 10.43 4.65
C PRO A 87 -12.14 11.30 5.00
N PHE A 88 -11.02 10.68 5.39
CA PHE A 88 -9.78 11.39 5.77
C PHE A 88 -8.77 11.49 4.62
N ILE A 89 -9.07 10.86 3.48
CA ILE A 89 -8.23 10.81 2.30
C ILE A 89 -8.84 11.69 1.22
N SER A 90 -8.02 12.40 0.46
CA SER A 90 -8.53 13.24 -0.61
C SER A 90 -9.25 12.40 -1.68
N SER A 91 -10.30 12.95 -2.29
CA SER A 91 -11.01 12.29 -3.39
C SER A 91 -10.06 11.91 -4.54
N LYS A 92 -9.11 12.81 -4.86
CA LYS A 92 -8.05 12.59 -5.85
C LYS A 92 -7.10 11.45 -5.52
N PHE A 93 -6.84 11.18 -4.25
CA PHE A 93 -6.03 10.02 -3.87
C PHE A 93 -6.86 8.75 -3.85
N SER A 94 -8.10 8.83 -3.36
CA SER A 94 -9.03 7.68 -3.37
C SER A 94 -9.27 7.16 -4.78
N SER A 95 -9.32 8.04 -5.79
CA SER A 95 -9.47 7.65 -7.20
C SER A 95 -8.25 6.96 -7.79
N LYS A 96 -7.10 6.99 -7.11
CA LYS A 96 -5.88 6.28 -7.52
C LYS A 96 -5.84 4.84 -7.01
N ILE A 97 -6.70 4.49 -6.05
CA ILE A 97 -6.72 3.15 -5.44
C ILE A 97 -7.47 2.20 -6.37
N GLN A 98 -6.80 1.14 -6.80
CA GLN A 98 -7.34 0.10 -7.67
C GLN A 98 -7.21 -1.26 -6.99
N TYR A 99 -8.26 -2.09 -7.11
CA TYR A 99 -8.29 -3.43 -6.53
C TYR A 99 -8.23 -4.47 -7.63
N VAL A 100 -7.37 -5.47 -7.44
CA VAL A 100 -7.08 -6.48 -8.45
C VAL A 100 -7.08 -7.83 -7.77
N ASN A 101 -7.89 -8.76 -8.25
CA ASN A 101 -8.10 -10.05 -7.59
C ASN A 101 -7.11 -11.12 -8.05
N THR A 102 -6.48 -10.94 -9.22
CA THR A 102 -5.56 -11.92 -9.82
C THR A 102 -4.30 -11.27 -10.40
N LEU A 103 -3.20 -12.04 -10.50
CA LEU A 103 -2.00 -11.58 -11.21
C LEU A 103 -2.23 -11.43 -12.72
N ALA A 104 -3.22 -12.14 -13.28
CA ALA A 104 -3.63 -11.98 -14.66
C ALA A 104 -4.19 -10.58 -14.93
N GLU A 105 -5.11 -10.11 -14.08
CA GLU A 105 -5.62 -8.73 -14.14
C GLU A 105 -4.47 -7.72 -13.96
N LEU A 106 -3.51 -7.96 -13.05
CA LEU A 106 -2.35 -7.09 -12.88
C LEU A 106 -1.52 -6.95 -14.17
N ARG A 107 -1.31 -8.07 -14.87
CA ARG A 107 -0.55 -8.13 -16.13
C ARG A 107 -1.21 -7.33 -17.26
N GLU A 108 -2.52 -7.14 -17.22
CA GLU A 108 -3.24 -6.29 -18.18
C GLU A 108 -3.04 -4.80 -17.90
N MET A 109 -2.66 -4.41 -16.68
CA MET A 109 -2.48 -3.02 -16.29
C MET A 109 -1.03 -2.53 -16.37
N ILE A 110 -0.04 -3.40 -16.11
CA ILE A 110 1.37 -3.01 -16.08
C ILE A 110 2.28 -4.09 -16.71
N PRO A 111 3.43 -3.68 -17.30
CA PRO A 111 4.46 -4.62 -17.71
C PRO A 111 5.00 -5.39 -16.50
N MET A 112 4.99 -6.73 -16.59
CA MET A 112 5.40 -7.60 -15.49
C MET A 112 6.92 -7.82 -15.41
N GLU A 113 7.70 -7.35 -16.39
CA GLU A 113 9.15 -7.54 -16.49
C GLU A 113 9.92 -7.01 -15.27
N TYR A 114 9.42 -5.94 -14.66
CA TYR A 114 10.03 -5.27 -13.51
C TYR A 114 9.29 -5.57 -12.18
N VAL A 115 8.30 -6.45 -12.21
CA VAL A 115 7.48 -6.76 -11.03
C VAL A 115 7.99 -8.05 -10.40
N HIS A 116 8.70 -7.91 -9.28
CA HIS A 116 9.13 -9.06 -8.48
C HIS A 116 7.97 -9.55 -7.62
N ILE A 117 7.31 -10.62 -8.06
CA ILE A 117 6.25 -11.29 -7.30
C ILE A 117 6.86 -12.38 -6.41
N PRO A 118 6.69 -12.33 -5.08
CA PRO A 118 7.11 -13.41 -4.19
C PRO A 118 6.30 -14.69 -4.42
N ASP A 119 6.93 -15.86 -4.28
CA ASP A 119 6.28 -17.18 -4.47
C ASP A 119 5.00 -17.37 -3.65
N SER A 120 4.91 -16.75 -2.46
CA SER A 120 3.73 -16.80 -1.61
C SER A 120 2.47 -16.18 -2.24
N ILE A 121 2.62 -15.39 -3.31
CA ILE A 121 1.56 -14.64 -3.99
C ILE A 121 1.14 -15.30 -5.31
N VAL A 122 1.96 -16.19 -5.91
CA VAL A 122 1.77 -16.74 -7.27
C VAL A 122 0.62 -17.76 -7.38
N LYS A 123 -0.29 -17.83 -6.41
CA LYS A 123 -1.36 -18.84 -6.37
C LYS A 123 -2.52 -18.56 -7.31
#